data_AF-A0A7C6PJV3-F1
#
_entry.id   AF-A0A7C6PJV3-F1
#
_cell.length_a   1.000
_cell.length_b   1.000
_cell.length_c   1.000
_cell.angle_alpha   90.00
_cell.angle_beta   90.00
_cell.angle_gamma   90.00
#
_symmetry.space_group_name_H-M   'P 1'
#
loop_
_entity.id
_entity.type
_entity.pdbx_description
1 polymer ?
#
loop_
_entity_poly.entity_id
_entity_poly.type
_entity_poly.pdbx_seq_one_letter_code
_entity_poly.pdbx_strand_id
1 'polypeptide(L)'
;MAGQVRAGLASELVGAVVVAGGRGERFGGAVPKQFVPLAGRPLLAWTLEAVARVPEIQALVVVLPAGWPLPDWLGMGPVPGWLAEAGGARAGQSWPQTRPCPWAGKLVAVVPGGATRQESVARGVAALVEAVPAVREGWVAVHDGARPLVTVDLFRRVIRAAMQPGAGAAMAALPVNETVKREAPAARAARPGESPGGEEKGEWPRVAGTVERQGLWLAQTPQVCRFRWYERARLLAEEAGVVGSDEAALLEAAGFPVLLVPGERTNLKVTFPEDLQLATLILAEREQEQERERKRGGQGKREREGRQVVQPGEMRVGLGADIHRLVEGRQLVLGGVTVPFEKGLLGHSDADVLTHAIIDACLGAAALGDIGQHFPDHDPRWEGVSSLELLAQVRTWLEAREIRVVNVDAVVFAEKPKLAPYLVAMEEQLARALGIAREQVSVKAKTGEGLGWIGTGEGMAAQAVVLLGSKEQAGGGSGRSDGDEEGQG
;
A
#
# COMPACT_ATOMS: atom_id res chain seq x y z
N MET A 1 -1.37 34.36 12.79
CA MET A 1 -1.73 32.97 12.40
C MET A 1 -0.87 32.34 11.30
N ALA A 2 0.12 33.05 10.70
CA ALA A 2 1.04 32.45 9.71
C ALA A 2 2.23 31.67 10.31
N GLY A 3 2.51 31.81 11.61
CA GLY A 3 3.63 31.15 12.30
C GLY A 3 3.35 29.71 12.74
N GLN A 4 2.10 29.36 13.06
CA GLN A 4 1.73 28.00 13.50
C GLN A 4 1.67 26.99 12.35
N VAL A 5 1.31 27.44 11.13
CA VAL A 5 1.25 26.56 9.95
C VAL A 5 2.65 26.14 9.46
N ARG A 6 3.67 27.00 9.60
CA ARG A 6 5.06 26.65 9.27
C ARG A 6 5.73 25.75 10.32
N ALA A 7 5.36 25.88 11.60
CA ALA A 7 5.89 25.04 12.67
C ALA A 7 5.37 23.58 12.55
N GLY A 8 4.12 23.37 12.14
CA GLY A 8 3.56 22.03 11.92
C GLY A 8 4.23 21.26 10.78
N LEU A 9 4.57 21.94 9.67
CA LEU A 9 5.27 21.33 8.53
C LEU A 9 6.75 20.99 8.85
N ALA A 10 7.42 21.76 9.71
CA ALA A 10 8.81 21.51 10.08
C ALA A 10 8.97 20.26 10.97
N SER A 11 7.99 19.98 11.85
CA SER A 11 8.01 18.79 12.72
C SER A 11 7.73 17.46 12.00
N GLU A 12 7.31 17.51 10.73
CA GLU A 12 7.05 16.33 9.89
C GLU A 12 8.14 16.08 8.85
N LEU A 13 9.14 16.97 8.76
CA LEU A 13 10.25 16.85 7.81
C LEU A 13 11.13 15.65 8.15
N VAL A 14 11.39 14.79 7.16
CA VAL A 14 12.31 13.65 7.28
C VAL A 14 13.48 13.84 6.30
N GLY A 15 14.67 13.99 6.86
CA GLY A 15 15.91 13.94 6.10
C GLY A 15 16.53 12.54 6.17
N ALA A 16 16.99 12.02 5.04
CA ALA A 16 17.57 10.70 4.94
C ALA A 16 19.09 10.75 4.76
N VAL A 17 19.80 9.82 5.38
CA VAL A 17 21.23 9.58 5.19
C VAL A 17 21.42 8.15 4.73
N VAL A 18 21.89 7.98 3.50
CA VAL A 18 22.28 6.67 2.96
C VAL A 18 23.78 6.47 3.14
N VAL A 19 24.14 5.50 3.98
CA VAL A 19 25.53 5.28 4.38
C VAL A 19 26.16 4.18 3.52
N ALA A 20 27.07 4.60 2.66
CA ALA A 20 27.86 3.73 1.78
C ALA A 20 29.37 4.05 1.86
N GLY A 21 29.84 4.49 3.04
CA GLY A 21 31.23 4.91 3.27
C GLY A 21 32.24 3.77 3.43
N GLY A 22 31.79 2.53 3.61
CA GLY A 22 32.68 1.40 3.84
C GLY A 22 33.44 0.97 2.58
N ARG A 23 34.68 0.48 2.76
CA ARG A 23 35.51 -0.06 1.67
C ARG A 23 35.12 -1.48 1.23
N GLY A 24 34.35 -2.20 2.05
CA GLY A 24 33.85 -3.53 1.70
C GLY A 24 34.92 -4.63 1.76
N GLU A 25 35.86 -4.57 2.71
CA GLU A 25 36.99 -5.51 2.84
C GLU A 25 36.58 -6.99 2.82
N ARG A 26 35.45 -7.33 3.48
CA ARG A 26 34.87 -8.69 3.50
C ARG A 26 34.32 -9.17 2.14
N PHE A 27 34.14 -8.27 1.19
CA PHE A 27 33.63 -8.55 -0.15
C PHE A 27 34.78 -8.90 -1.12
N GLY A 28 36.04 -8.58 -0.79
CA GLY A 28 37.22 -9.06 -1.50
C GLY A 28 37.47 -8.48 -2.91
N GLY A 29 36.80 -7.38 -3.29
CA GLY A 29 36.91 -6.77 -4.63
C GLY A 29 37.77 -5.51 -4.70
N ALA A 30 38.29 -5.18 -5.89
CA ALA A 30 39.01 -3.92 -6.18
C ALA A 30 38.10 -2.68 -6.17
N VAL A 31 36.79 -2.89 -6.28
CA VAL A 31 35.76 -1.85 -6.29
C VAL A 31 34.92 -1.98 -5.01
N PRO A 32 34.63 -0.89 -4.27
CA PRO A 32 33.75 -0.91 -3.12
C PRO A 32 32.39 -1.51 -3.46
N LYS A 33 31.90 -2.41 -2.60
CA LYS A 33 30.71 -3.25 -2.85
C LYS A 33 29.45 -2.48 -3.29
N GLN A 34 29.28 -1.26 -2.81
CA GLN A 34 28.17 -0.36 -3.14
C GLN A 34 28.13 0.03 -4.63
N PHE A 35 29.22 -0.15 -5.36
CA PHE A 35 29.32 0.14 -6.79
C PHE A 35 29.32 -1.14 -7.65
N VAL A 36 29.30 -2.32 -7.04
CA VAL A 36 29.24 -3.59 -7.76
C VAL A 36 27.89 -3.68 -8.48
N PRO A 37 27.87 -4.17 -9.74
CA PRO A 37 26.62 -4.37 -10.46
C PRO A 37 25.71 -5.40 -9.77
N LEU A 38 24.44 -5.03 -9.64
CA LEU A 38 23.31 -5.86 -9.22
C LEU A 38 22.22 -5.68 -10.27
N ALA A 39 21.89 -6.76 -11.00
CA ALA A 39 20.94 -6.72 -12.12
C ALA A 39 21.21 -5.55 -13.10
N GLY A 40 22.48 -5.39 -13.51
CA GLY A 40 22.90 -4.38 -14.50
C GLY A 40 23.07 -2.95 -13.95
N ARG A 41 22.83 -2.71 -12.65
CA ARG A 41 22.93 -1.37 -12.03
C ARG A 41 23.87 -1.38 -10.82
N PRO A 42 24.58 -0.29 -10.49
CA PRO A 42 25.30 -0.20 -9.22
C PRO A 42 24.36 -0.50 -8.04
N LEU A 43 24.79 -1.35 -7.11
CA LEU A 43 24.01 -1.74 -5.94
C LEU A 43 23.40 -0.52 -5.22
N LEU A 44 24.19 0.52 -4.99
CA LEU A 44 23.76 1.74 -4.32
C LEU A 44 22.60 2.44 -5.05
N ALA A 45 22.55 2.38 -6.39
CA ALA A 45 21.50 3.03 -7.15
C ALA A 45 20.11 2.43 -6.87
N TRP A 46 20.02 1.14 -6.56
CA TRP A 46 18.77 0.51 -6.13
C TRP A 46 18.28 1.08 -4.80
N THR A 47 19.20 1.22 -3.83
CA THR A 47 18.90 1.85 -2.54
C THR A 47 18.46 3.30 -2.73
N LEU A 48 19.22 4.11 -3.47
CA LEU A 48 18.91 5.53 -3.65
C LEU A 48 17.56 5.75 -4.32
N GLU A 49 17.22 4.95 -5.33
CA GLU A 49 15.91 5.02 -5.98
C GLU A 49 14.77 4.67 -5.01
N ALA A 50 14.91 3.61 -4.22
CA ALA A 50 13.90 3.22 -3.25
C ALA A 50 13.67 4.31 -2.19
N VAL A 51 14.76 4.89 -1.66
CA VAL A 51 14.71 5.99 -0.67
C VAL A 51 14.09 7.24 -1.27
N ALA A 52 14.49 7.63 -2.48
CA ALA A 52 13.97 8.82 -3.15
C ALA A 52 12.47 8.73 -3.47
N ARG A 53 11.95 7.52 -3.70
CA ARG A 53 10.53 7.27 -3.94
C ARG A 53 9.66 7.39 -2.68
N VAL A 54 10.23 7.45 -1.48
CA VAL A 54 9.47 7.65 -0.23
C VAL A 54 8.97 9.10 -0.15
N PRO A 55 7.65 9.37 -0.19
CA PRO A 55 7.11 10.73 -0.21
C PRO A 55 7.49 11.56 1.02
N GLU A 56 7.58 10.92 2.19
CA GLU A 56 7.91 11.54 3.47
C GLU A 56 9.37 12.00 3.57
N ILE A 57 10.27 11.54 2.68
CA ILE A 57 11.67 11.96 2.67
C ILE A 57 11.79 13.16 1.75
N GLN A 58 12.20 14.32 2.27
CA GLN A 58 12.35 15.56 1.49
C GLN A 58 13.80 15.88 1.14
N ALA A 59 14.75 15.35 1.90
CA ALA A 59 16.17 15.59 1.69
C ALA A 59 16.96 14.28 1.86
N LEU A 60 18.02 14.12 1.07
CA LEU A 60 18.84 12.93 1.02
C LEU A 60 20.32 13.33 0.99
N VAL A 61 21.10 12.75 1.90
CA VAL A 61 22.56 12.80 1.87
C VAL A 61 23.10 11.40 1.61
N VAL A 62 24.11 11.32 0.74
CA VAL A 62 24.80 10.06 0.45
C VAL A 62 26.22 10.12 0.97
N VAL A 63 26.61 9.11 1.74
CA VAL A 63 27.97 9.00 2.27
C VAL A 63 28.73 7.97 1.46
N LEU A 64 29.84 8.36 0.82
CA LEU A 64 30.67 7.49 -0.02
C LEU A 64 32.06 7.25 0.60
N PRO A 65 32.85 6.25 0.17
CA PRO A 65 34.18 6.05 0.74
C PRO A 65 35.07 7.28 0.53
N ALA A 66 35.81 7.65 1.56
CA ALA A 66 36.75 8.76 1.48
C ALA A 66 37.78 8.53 0.35
N GLY A 67 37.98 9.54 -0.49
CA GLY A 67 38.89 9.50 -1.63
C GLY A 67 38.37 8.75 -2.86
N TRP A 68 37.14 8.21 -2.82
CA TRP A 68 36.52 7.61 -4.00
C TRP A 68 35.96 8.70 -4.92
N PRO A 69 36.23 8.65 -6.24
CA PRO A 69 35.70 9.63 -7.17
C PRO A 69 34.18 9.60 -7.16
N LEU A 70 33.55 10.78 -7.29
CA LEU A 70 32.11 10.88 -7.40
C LEU A 70 31.68 10.12 -8.67
N PRO A 71 30.79 9.12 -8.56
CA PRO A 71 30.36 8.40 -9.75
C PRO A 71 29.51 9.31 -10.65
N ASP A 72 29.81 9.35 -11.95
CA ASP A 72 29.08 10.18 -12.92
C ASP A 72 27.57 9.94 -12.91
N TRP A 73 27.17 8.69 -12.65
CA TRP A 73 25.76 8.28 -12.59
C TRP A 73 25.03 8.72 -11.32
N LEU A 74 25.74 9.14 -10.27
CA LEU A 74 25.13 9.72 -9.07
C LEU A 74 24.62 11.13 -9.35
N GLY A 75 25.20 11.77 -10.38
CA GLY A 75 25.02 13.18 -10.74
C GLY A 75 23.58 13.63 -10.81
N MET A 76 23.37 14.91 -10.48
CA MET A 76 22.06 15.59 -10.47
C MET A 76 21.53 15.93 -11.88
N GLY A 77 22.08 15.27 -12.90
CA GLY A 77 21.77 15.45 -14.32
C GLY A 77 20.69 14.48 -14.84
N PRO A 78 20.64 14.24 -16.16
CA PRO A 78 19.67 13.33 -16.76
C PRO A 78 19.87 11.88 -16.28
N VAL A 79 18.80 11.09 -16.31
CA VAL A 79 18.82 9.68 -15.94
C VAL A 79 19.91 8.92 -16.73
N PRO A 80 20.82 8.18 -16.07
CA PRO A 80 21.82 7.36 -16.77
C PRO A 80 21.16 6.35 -17.73
N GLY A 81 21.75 6.11 -18.90
CA GLY A 81 21.18 5.22 -19.93
C GLY A 81 20.86 3.80 -19.43
N TRP A 82 21.72 3.22 -18.59
CA TRP A 82 21.46 1.92 -17.98
C TRP A 82 20.26 1.93 -16.99
N LEU A 83 19.95 3.08 -16.38
CA LEU A 83 18.80 3.24 -15.48
C LEU A 83 17.51 3.40 -16.28
N ALA A 84 17.61 4.06 -17.44
CA ALA A 84 16.52 4.16 -18.42
C ALA A 84 16.07 2.79 -18.93
N GLU A 85 17.03 1.88 -19.15
CA GLU A 85 16.78 0.51 -19.64
C GLU A 85 16.27 -0.43 -18.55
N ALA A 86 16.78 -0.32 -17.32
CA ALA A 86 16.38 -1.16 -16.19
C ALA A 86 14.99 -0.79 -15.60
N GLY A 87 14.43 0.37 -15.97
CA GLY A 87 13.15 0.88 -15.49
C GLY A 87 11.93 0.31 -16.21
N GLY A 88 11.90 -0.96 -16.59
CA GLY A 88 10.76 -1.57 -17.30
C GLY A 88 10.30 -0.80 -18.55
N ALA A 89 11.20 0.00 -19.14
CA ALA A 89 11.03 0.60 -20.43
C ALA A 89 11.53 -0.44 -21.44
N ARG A 90 10.61 -0.94 -22.27
CA ARG A 90 10.88 -2.01 -23.24
C ARG A 90 12.08 -1.65 -24.11
N ALA A 91 12.75 -2.68 -24.64
CA ALA A 91 13.40 -2.57 -25.94
C ALA A 91 12.43 -1.87 -26.92
N GLY A 92 12.72 -0.62 -27.27
CA GLY A 92 11.88 0.22 -28.14
C GLY A 92 11.10 1.38 -27.49
N GLN A 93 11.12 1.55 -26.17
CA GLN A 93 10.69 2.80 -25.53
C GLN A 93 11.82 3.32 -24.64
N SER A 94 12.56 4.32 -25.12
CA SER A 94 13.54 5.03 -24.32
C SER A 94 12.84 5.73 -23.15
N TRP A 95 13.35 5.58 -21.93
CA TRP A 95 13.15 6.61 -20.90
C TRP A 95 13.49 7.96 -21.55
N PRO A 96 12.64 9.00 -21.46
CA PRO A 96 12.97 10.28 -22.07
C PRO A 96 14.36 10.70 -21.58
N GLN A 97 15.31 10.93 -22.51
CA GLN A 97 16.67 11.37 -22.19
C GLN A 97 16.70 12.67 -21.35
N THR A 98 15.55 13.31 -21.18
CA THR A 98 15.28 14.56 -20.48
C THR A 98 14.64 14.41 -19.09
N ARG A 99 14.36 13.20 -18.59
CA ARG A 99 13.83 13.04 -17.23
C ARG A 99 14.95 13.21 -16.18
N PRO A 100 14.70 13.94 -15.08
CA PRO A 100 15.68 14.11 -14.02
C PRO A 100 15.93 12.77 -13.30
N CYS A 101 17.15 12.58 -12.84
CA CYS A 101 17.54 11.43 -12.01
C CYS A 101 16.56 11.23 -10.82
N PRO A 102 16.14 10.00 -10.47
CA PRO A 102 15.06 9.76 -9.49
C PRO A 102 15.29 10.40 -8.11
N TRP A 103 16.55 10.59 -7.73
CA TRP A 103 16.94 11.25 -6.48
C TRP A 103 17.38 12.70 -6.65
N ALA A 104 17.46 13.25 -7.87
CA ALA A 104 17.92 14.63 -8.09
C ALA A 104 17.09 15.67 -7.32
N GLY A 105 15.78 15.48 -7.20
CA GLY A 105 14.92 16.41 -6.44
C GLY A 105 15.13 16.39 -4.93
N LYS A 106 15.86 15.41 -4.40
CA LYS A 106 16.03 15.19 -2.94
C LYS A 106 17.48 15.12 -2.50
N LEU A 107 18.42 14.78 -3.38
CA LEU A 107 19.85 14.67 -3.05
C LEU A 107 20.42 16.06 -2.80
N VAL A 108 20.75 16.37 -1.55
CA VAL A 108 21.24 17.70 -1.14
C VAL A 108 22.75 17.74 -0.93
N ALA A 109 23.39 16.60 -0.62
CA ALA A 109 24.84 16.50 -0.47
C ALA A 109 25.36 15.09 -0.70
N VAL A 110 26.62 15.01 -1.11
CA VAL A 110 27.42 13.77 -1.10
C VAL A 110 28.67 14.04 -0.28
N VAL A 111 28.94 13.22 0.72
CA VAL A 111 30.04 13.46 1.67
C VAL A 111 30.95 12.24 1.83
N PRO A 112 32.24 12.44 2.17
CA PRO A 112 33.15 11.34 2.44
C PRO A 112 32.85 10.69 3.80
N GLY A 113 32.83 9.35 3.81
CA GLY A 113 32.68 8.53 5.00
C GLY A 113 33.88 8.63 5.95
N GLY A 114 33.63 8.30 7.22
CA GLY A 114 34.63 8.25 8.27
C GLY A 114 35.31 6.88 8.38
N ALA A 115 36.16 6.73 9.39
CA ALA A 115 36.82 5.47 9.73
C ALA A 115 35.82 4.40 10.21
N THR A 116 34.70 4.81 10.81
CA THR A 116 33.64 3.91 11.28
C THR A 116 32.29 4.20 10.60
N ARG A 117 31.35 3.25 10.72
CA ARG A 117 29.96 3.47 10.29
C ARG A 117 29.34 4.65 11.05
N GLN A 118 29.53 4.72 12.38
CA GLN A 118 29.04 5.80 13.23
C GLN A 118 29.56 7.17 12.77
N GLU A 119 30.86 7.29 12.47
CA GLU A 119 31.43 8.55 11.98
C GLU A 119 30.89 8.91 10.58
N SER A 120 30.70 7.92 9.71
CA SER A 120 30.08 8.12 8.40
C SER A 120 28.64 8.65 8.53
N VAL A 121 27.85 8.10 9.45
CA VAL A 121 26.49 8.58 9.75
C VAL A 121 26.55 10.02 10.26
N ALA A 122 27.43 10.31 11.23
CA ALA A 122 27.57 11.64 11.81
C ALA A 122 27.89 12.71 10.76
N ARG A 123 28.83 12.43 9.85
CA ARG A 123 29.15 13.33 8.73
C ARG A 123 27.96 13.53 7.80
N GLY A 124 27.22 12.46 7.51
CA GLY A 124 26.01 12.53 6.68
C GLY A 124 24.90 13.37 7.32
N VAL A 125 24.65 13.19 8.62
CA VAL A 125 23.65 13.95 9.37
C VAL A 125 24.06 15.42 9.51
N ALA A 126 25.34 15.71 9.75
CA ALA A 126 25.85 17.07 9.80
C ALA A 126 25.60 17.81 8.47
N ALA A 127 25.95 17.19 7.34
CA ALA A 127 25.70 17.77 6.02
C ALA A 127 24.21 17.90 5.69
N LEU A 128 23.37 16.97 6.15
CA LEU A 128 21.92 17.03 5.99
C LEU A 128 21.33 18.26 6.70
N VAL A 129 21.78 18.52 7.93
CA VAL A 129 21.31 19.67 8.73
C VAL A 129 21.90 20.98 8.24
N GLU A 130 23.13 20.97 7.71
CA GLU A 130 23.72 22.13 7.06
C GLU A 130 22.92 22.54 5.82
N ALA A 131 22.61 21.56 4.95
CA ALA A 131 21.83 21.80 3.73
C ALA A 131 20.35 22.10 4.01
N VAL A 132 19.77 21.46 5.03
CA VAL A 132 18.35 21.60 5.40
C VAL A 132 18.20 21.83 6.91
N PRO A 133 18.41 23.08 7.39
CA PRO A 133 18.37 23.41 8.83
C PRO A 133 17.08 23.05 9.55
N ALA A 134 15.96 22.99 8.83
CA ALA A 134 14.66 22.60 9.37
C ALA A 134 14.63 21.15 9.90
N VAL A 135 15.55 20.27 9.48
CA VAL A 135 15.69 18.91 10.02
C VAL A 135 15.97 18.91 11.53
N ARG A 136 16.51 20.00 12.09
CA ARG A 136 16.75 20.12 13.53
C ARG A 136 15.50 19.91 14.39
N GLU A 137 14.35 20.32 13.87
CA GLU A 137 13.04 20.16 14.52
C GLU A 137 12.27 18.92 14.02
N GLY A 138 12.84 18.18 13.07
CA GLY A 138 12.24 17.03 12.41
C GLY A 138 12.94 15.71 12.72
N TRP A 139 13.08 14.90 11.68
CA TRP A 139 13.46 13.49 11.78
C TRP A 139 14.64 13.16 10.88
N VAL A 140 15.45 12.21 11.35
CA VAL A 140 16.55 11.63 10.58
C VAL A 140 16.23 10.17 10.31
N ALA A 141 16.31 9.76 9.05
CA ALA A 141 16.22 8.38 8.62
C ALA A 141 17.59 7.90 8.12
N VAL A 142 18.19 6.92 8.80
CA VAL A 142 19.47 6.34 8.40
C VAL A 142 19.24 4.99 7.74
N HIS A 143 19.89 4.77 6.59
CA HIS A 143 19.79 3.50 5.87
C HIS A 143 21.13 3.05 5.30
N ASP A 144 21.41 1.75 5.41
CA ASP A 144 22.60 1.16 4.83
C ASP A 144 22.50 1.13 3.30
N GLY A 145 23.47 1.75 2.61
CA GLY A 145 23.60 1.67 1.16
C GLY A 145 23.80 0.24 0.62
N ALA A 146 24.13 -0.70 1.50
CA ALA A 146 24.27 -2.13 1.20
C ALA A 146 22.96 -2.93 1.30
N ARG A 147 21.81 -2.26 1.50
CA ARG A 147 20.47 -2.88 1.48
C ARG A 147 19.68 -2.39 0.26
N PRO A 148 19.93 -2.96 -0.93
CA PRO A 148 19.34 -2.49 -2.19
C PRO A 148 17.88 -2.86 -2.37
N LEU A 149 17.36 -3.79 -1.57
CA LEU A 149 16.03 -4.37 -1.73
C LEU A 149 14.96 -3.75 -0.83
N VAL A 150 15.32 -2.71 -0.07
CA VAL A 150 14.38 -1.98 0.79
C VAL A 150 13.18 -1.50 -0.01
N THR A 151 11.97 -1.68 0.54
CA THR A 151 10.74 -1.21 -0.09
C THR A 151 10.36 0.18 0.42
N VAL A 152 9.60 0.92 -0.40
CA VAL A 152 8.98 2.17 0.02
C VAL A 152 8.04 1.95 1.21
N ASP A 153 7.31 0.83 1.22
CA ASP A 153 6.40 0.48 2.32
C ASP A 153 7.14 0.30 3.65
N LEU A 154 8.23 -0.47 3.68
CA LEU A 154 9.03 -0.65 4.89
C LEU A 154 9.52 0.69 5.45
N PHE A 155 10.02 1.59 4.60
CA PHE A 155 10.39 2.94 5.01
C PHE A 155 9.22 3.70 5.64
N ARG A 156 8.05 3.70 4.99
CA ARG A 156 6.86 4.39 5.49
C ARG A 156 6.39 3.82 6.83
N ARG A 157 6.40 2.49 7.01
CA ARG A 157 6.04 1.84 8.27
C ARG A 157 6.96 2.26 9.41
N VAL A 158 8.29 2.31 9.17
CA VAL A 158 9.26 2.75 10.18
C VAL A 158 9.09 4.24 10.51
N ILE A 159 8.92 5.11 9.50
CA ILE A 159 8.69 6.55 9.72
C ILE A 159 7.42 6.77 10.56
N ARG A 160 6.30 6.15 10.16
CA ARG A 160 5.03 6.27 10.88
C ARG A 160 5.15 5.79 12.32
N ALA A 161 5.85 4.68 12.57
CA ALA A 161 6.06 4.16 13.91
C ALA A 161 6.89 5.14 14.77
N ALA A 162 7.99 5.68 14.25
CA ALA A 162 8.80 6.66 14.97
C ALA A 162 8.00 7.93 15.33
N MET A 163 7.10 8.35 14.44
CA MET A 163 6.23 9.52 14.60
C MET A 163 5.02 9.31 15.52
N GLN A 164 4.75 8.08 15.98
CA GLN A 164 3.66 7.85 16.93
C GLN A 164 3.85 8.70 18.20
N PRO A 165 2.77 9.24 18.77
CA PRO A 165 2.85 9.99 20.03
C PRO A 165 3.60 9.19 21.10
N GLY A 166 4.70 9.75 21.61
CA GLY A 166 5.53 9.14 22.66
C GLY A 166 6.64 8.20 22.16
N ALA A 167 6.70 7.84 20.87
CA ALA A 167 7.70 6.91 20.35
C ALA A 167 9.09 7.56 20.18
N GLY A 168 9.23 8.50 19.24
CA GLY A 168 10.45 9.29 19.03
C GLY A 168 11.59 8.59 18.28
N ALA A 169 11.60 7.25 18.23
CA ALA A 169 12.47 6.46 17.37
C ALA A 169 11.87 5.08 17.02
N ALA A 170 12.20 4.56 15.85
CA ALA A 170 11.84 3.23 15.40
C ALA A 170 12.86 2.65 14.43
N MET A 171 12.95 1.33 14.34
CA MET A 171 13.82 0.62 13.41
C MET A 171 13.12 -0.59 12.78
N ALA A 172 13.50 -0.92 11.55
CA ALA A 172 13.16 -2.21 10.97
C ALA A 172 13.93 -3.34 11.67
N ALA A 173 13.26 -4.43 12.02
CA ALA A 173 13.90 -5.60 12.61
C ALA A 173 13.12 -6.90 12.34
N LEU A 174 13.81 -8.04 12.34
CA LEU A 174 13.19 -9.36 12.17
C LEU A 174 13.26 -10.17 13.48
N PRO A 175 12.21 -10.88 13.90
CA PRO A 175 12.34 -11.80 15.03
C PRO A 175 13.30 -12.94 14.67
N VAL A 176 14.14 -13.33 15.63
CA VAL A 176 15.06 -14.45 15.46
C VAL A 176 14.28 -15.77 15.47
N ASN A 177 14.35 -16.53 14.38
CA ASN A 177 13.64 -17.82 14.28
C ASN A 177 14.60 -19.00 14.50
N GLU A 178 15.86 -18.82 14.17
CA GLU A 178 16.92 -19.79 14.24
C GLU A 178 17.37 -19.99 15.70
N THR A 179 17.84 -21.19 16.04
CA THR A 179 18.45 -21.44 17.34
C THR A 179 19.79 -20.71 17.42
N VAL A 180 19.93 -19.79 18.38
CA VAL A 180 21.16 -19.00 18.56
C VAL A 180 22.10 -19.71 19.52
N LYS A 181 23.39 -19.79 19.15
CA LYS A 181 24.46 -20.32 20.00
C LYS A 181 25.40 -19.20 20.41
N ARG A 182 25.85 -19.25 21.66
CA ARG A 182 26.94 -18.41 22.16
C ARG A 182 28.25 -19.18 22.00
N GLU A 183 29.25 -18.54 21.43
CA GLU A 183 30.61 -19.07 21.35
C GLU A 183 31.26 -19.11 22.74
N ALA A 184 32.02 -20.17 23.03
CA ALA A 184 32.84 -20.27 24.23
C ALA A 184 34.04 -19.32 24.15
N PRO A 185 34.50 -18.76 25.29
CA PRO A 185 35.69 -17.91 25.29
C PRO A 185 36.86 -18.65 24.65
N ALA A 186 37.38 -18.09 23.55
CA ALA A 186 38.59 -18.61 22.92
C ALA A 186 39.80 -18.32 23.83
N ALA A 187 40.80 -19.20 23.85
CA ALA A 187 42.06 -18.97 24.57
C ALA A 187 42.81 -17.73 24.04
N ARG A 188 42.46 -17.27 22.83
CA ARG A 188 42.95 -16.04 22.21
C ARG A 188 41.77 -15.27 21.62
N ALA A 189 41.62 -13.99 21.97
CA ALA A 189 40.62 -13.13 21.35
C ALA A 189 40.90 -12.99 19.84
N ALA A 190 39.89 -13.24 19.00
CA ALA A 190 39.96 -12.94 17.58
C ALA A 190 40.15 -11.43 17.39
N ARG A 191 41.05 -11.04 16.46
CA ARG A 191 41.19 -9.62 16.09
C ARG A 191 39.99 -9.19 15.23
N PRO A 192 39.58 -7.91 15.26
CA PRO A 192 38.54 -7.41 14.39
C PRO A 192 38.84 -7.73 12.91
N GLY A 193 37.93 -8.42 12.24
CA GLY A 193 38.08 -8.80 10.83
C GLY A 193 38.71 -10.18 10.59
N GLU A 194 39.18 -10.90 11.62
CA GLU A 194 39.55 -12.31 11.49
C GLU A 194 38.30 -13.20 11.47
N SER A 195 38.23 -14.15 10.53
CA SER A 195 37.19 -15.19 10.55
C SER A 195 37.29 -15.98 11.86
N PRO A 196 36.17 -16.23 12.56
CA PRO A 196 36.14 -17.19 13.66
C PRO A 196 36.60 -18.53 13.09
N GLY A 197 37.44 -19.26 13.84
CA GLY A 197 38.27 -20.37 13.35
C GLY A 197 37.69 -21.22 12.21
N GLY A 198 38.54 -21.54 11.23
CA GLY A 198 38.21 -22.35 10.05
C GLY A 198 39.33 -23.32 9.70
N GLU A 199 39.13 -24.12 8.63
CA GLU A 199 40.05 -25.18 8.18
C GLU A 199 41.53 -24.74 8.15
N GLU A 200 41.82 -23.50 7.77
CA GLU A 200 43.18 -22.95 7.68
C GLU A 200 43.91 -22.81 9.04
N LYS A 201 43.19 -22.73 10.17
CA LYS A 201 43.77 -22.55 11.52
C LYS A 201 43.67 -23.82 12.40
N GLY A 202 43.02 -24.87 11.93
CA GLY A 202 42.93 -26.17 12.62
C GLY A 202 42.12 -26.19 13.94
N GLU A 203 41.56 -25.06 14.37
CA GLU A 203 40.78 -24.94 15.60
C GLU A 203 39.39 -24.37 15.30
N TRP A 204 38.35 -25.15 15.57
CA TRP A 204 36.96 -24.73 15.40
C TRP A 204 36.42 -24.13 16.72
N PRO A 205 35.63 -23.04 16.65
CA PRO A 205 35.01 -22.45 17.83
C PRO A 205 34.04 -23.43 18.51
N ARG A 206 34.04 -23.45 19.86
CA ARG A 206 33.18 -24.33 20.65
C ARG A 206 31.91 -23.61 21.11
N VAL A 207 30.81 -24.34 21.23
CA VAL A 207 29.55 -23.80 21.78
C VAL A 207 29.67 -23.67 23.30
N ALA A 208 29.44 -22.47 23.85
CA ALA A 208 29.29 -22.24 25.29
C ALA A 208 27.86 -22.50 25.78
N GLY A 209 26.86 -22.26 24.94
CA GLY A 209 25.46 -22.43 25.32
C GLY A 209 24.47 -22.00 24.24
N THR A 210 23.19 -22.27 24.49
CA THR A 210 22.09 -21.80 23.65
C THR A 210 21.55 -20.51 24.23
N VAL A 211 21.36 -19.48 23.39
CA VAL A 211 20.72 -18.23 23.79
C VAL A 211 19.22 -18.35 23.59
N GLU A 212 18.42 -17.92 24.56
CA GLU A 212 16.97 -17.85 24.43
C GLU A 212 16.60 -16.87 23.32
N ARG A 213 15.94 -17.36 22.27
CA ARG A 213 15.61 -16.57 21.08
C ARG A 213 14.33 -15.73 21.22
N GLN A 214 13.48 -16.03 22.20
CA GLN A 214 12.26 -15.23 22.44
C GLN A 214 12.64 -13.80 22.82
N GLY A 215 12.04 -12.81 22.17
CA GLY A 215 12.39 -11.41 22.37
C GLY A 215 13.69 -10.95 21.69
N LEU A 216 14.41 -11.82 20.96
CA LEU A 216 15.56 -11.42 20.16
C LEU A 216 15.16 -11.02 18.74
N TRP A 217 15.77 -9.95 18.25
CA TRP A 217 15.52 -9.39 16.93
C TRP A 217 16.82 -9.13 16.18
N LEU A 218 16.82 -9.39 14.88
CA LEU A 218 17.87 -9.03 13.95
C LEU A 218 17.62 -7.62 13.43
N ALA A 219 18.52 -6.70 13.77
CA ALA A 219 18.46 -5.32 13.33
C ALA A 219 18.53 -5.18 11.80
N GLN A 220 17.64 -4.38 11.25
CA GLN A 220 17.69 -3.90 9.87
C GLN A 220 17.75 -2.36 9.84
N THR A 221 17.89 -1.83 8.62
CA THR A 221 17.62 -0.42 8.32
C THR A 221 16.48 -0.36 7.30
N PRO A 222 15.63 0.68 7.30
CA PRO A 222 15.87 2.00 7.89
C PRO A 222 15.70 2.07 9.41
N GLN A 223 16.42 3.02 10.01
CA GLN A 223 16.27 3.44 11.41
C GLN A 223 15.92 4.92 11.40
N VAL A 224 14.84 5.29 12.09
CA VAL A 224 14.27 6.65 12.06
C VAL A 224 14.14 7.16 13.48
N CYS A 225 14.62 8.37 13.74
CA CYS A 225 14.48 9.02 15.04
C CYS A 225 14.38 10.53 14.92
N ARG A 226 13.97 11.18 16.00
CA ARG A 226 14.04 12.64 16.10
C ARG A 226 15.49 13.10 16.01
N PHE A 227 15.76 14.14 15.22
CA PHE A 227 17.12 14.70 15.10
C PHE A 227 17.74 15.00 16.47
N ARG A 228 16.99 15.69 17.33
CA ARG A 228 17.46 16.06 18.69
C ARG A 228 17.83 14.85 19.57
N TRP A 229 17.21 13.68 19.34
CA TRP A 229 17.55 12.45 20.07
C TRP A 229 18.83 11.84 19.51
N TYR A 230 18.95 11.77 18.18
CA TYR A 230 20.18 11.37 17.52
C TYR A 230 21.37 12.22 17.97
N GLU A 231 21.24 13.55 17.91
CA GLU A 231 22.33 14.48 18.23
C GLU A 231 22.79 14.32 19.68
N ARG A 232 21.84 14.22 20.62
CA ARG A 232 22.15 13.97 22.03
C ARG A 232 22.82 12.61 22.24
N ALA A 233 22.31 11.56 21.60
CA ALA A 233 22.88 10.22 21.71
C ALA A 233 24.31 10.16 21.13
N ARG A 234 24.54 10.81 19.99
CA ARG A 234 25.85 10.93 19.35
C ARG A 234 26.86 11.63 20.25
N LEU A 235 26.48 12.77 20.84
CA LEU A 235 27.35 13.54 21.74
C LEU A 235 27.71 12.76 23.01
N LEU A 236 26.74 12.09 23.63
CA LEU A 236 26.99 11.25 24.80
C LEU A 236 27.90 10.05 24.48
N ALA A 237 27.70 9.42 23.32
CA ALA A 237 28.55 8.32 22.89
C ALA A 237 29.98 8.79 22.58
N GLU A 238 30.15 9.98 22.00
CA GLU A 238 31.45 10.59 21.76
C GLU A 238 32.18 10.91 23.07
N GLU A 239 31.49 11.52 24.04
CA GLU A 239 32.04 11.80 25.38
C GLU A 239 32.43 10.52 26.13
N ALA A 240 31.62 9.46 26.01
CA ALA A 240 31.86 8.18 26.68
C ALA A 240 32.79 7.23 25.91
N GLY A 241 33.24 7.59 24.71
CA GLY A 241 34.03 6.70 23.84
C GLY A 241 33.29 5.44 23.38
N VAL A 242 31.95 5.46 23.37
CA VAL A 242 31.09 4.35 22.99
C VAL A 242 30.95 4.29 21.46
N VAL A 243 31.17 3.09 20.89
CA VAL A 243 30.94 2.81 19.48
C VAL A 243 29.70 1.94 19.33
N GLY A 244 28.63 2.52 18.77
CA GLY A 244 27.40 1.82 18.45
C GLY A 244 27.51 1.05 17.13
N SER A 245 26.95 -0.17 17.09
CA SER A 245 26.85 -0.92 15.83
C SER A 245 25.85 -0.32 14.85
N ASP A 246 24.82 0.35 15.36
CA ASP A 246 23.79 1.07 14.62
C ASP A 246 23.26 2.30 15.40
N GLU A 247 22.29 3.01 14.85
CA GLU A 247 21.74 4.23 15.47
C GLU A 247 20.89 3.88 16.71
N ALA A 248 20.21 2.74 16.68
CA ALA A 248 19.45 2.23 17.82
C ALA A 248 20.34 2.03 19.05
N ALA A 249 21.52 1.42 18.90
CA ALA A 249 22.47 1.23 19.99
C ALA A 249 22.90 2.55 20.66
N LEU A 250 23.05 3.64 19.89
CA LEU A 250 23.37 4.96 20.43
C LEU A 250 22.20 5.55 21.22
N LEU A 251 20.99 5.44 20.66
CA LEU A 251 19.77 5.92 21.31
C LEU A 251 19.51 5.16 22.62
N GLU A 252 19.69 3.84 22.62
CA GLU A 252 19.57 2.97 23.81
C GLU A 252 20.57 3.38 24.90
N ALA A 253 21.84 3.57 24.55
CA ALA A 253 22.87 4.01 25.50
C ALA A 253 22.56 5.39 26.10
N ALA A 254 21.87 6.25 25.36
CA ALA A 254 21.40 7.55 25.82
C ALA A 254 20.05 7.51 26.58
N GLY A 255 19.45 6.33 26.75
CA GLY A 255 18.19 6.13 27.46
C GLY A 255 16.93 6.44 26.65
N PHE A 256 17.04 6.55 25.32
CA PHE A 256 15.90 6.77 24.45
C PHE A 256 15.27 5.43 24.00
N PRO A 257 13.94 5.29 24.06
CA PRO A 257 13.28 4.09 23.57
C PRO A 257 13.33 4.03 22.04
N VAL A 258 13.48 2.82 21.50
CA VAL A 258 13.45 2.55 20.06
C VAL A 258 12.41 1.47 19.78
N LEU A 259 11.40 1.78 18.96
CA LEU A 259 10.38 0.80 18.58
C LEU A 259 10.92 -0.18 17.53
N LEU A 260 10.55 -1.46 17.69
CA LEU A 260 10.83 -2.51 16.71
C LEU A 260 9.66 -2.63 15.74
N VAL A 261 9.92 -2.33 14.47
CA VAL A 261 8.93 -2.46 13.38
C VAL A 261 9.25 -3.73 12.59
N PRO A 262 8.28 -4.63 12.36
CA PRO A 262 8.51 -5.84 11.59
C PRO A 262 9.14 -5.55 10.22
N GLY A 263 10.37 -6.00 10.03
CA GLY A 263 11.16 -5.83 8.83
C GLY A 263 10.74 -6.77 7.69
N GLU A 264 11.58 -6.85 6.67
CA GLU A 264 11.36 -7.72 5.52
C GLU A 264 12.55 -8.65 5.35
N ARG A 265 12.31 -9.96 5.17
CA ARG A 265 13.38 -10.94 4.92
C ARG A 265 14.16 -10.63 3.64
N THR A 266 13.47 -10.08 2.64
CA THR A 266 14.08 -9.66 1.37
C THR A 266 14.92 -8.39 1.51
N ASN A 267 14.80 -7.62 2.61
CA ASN A 267 15.66 -6.45 2.89
C ASN A 267 17.03 -6.85 3.46
N LEU A 268 17.69 -7.80 2.78
CA LEU A 268 18.99 -8.32 3.18
C LEU A 268 20.09 -7.28 2.99
N LYS A 269 21.13 -7.39 3.81
CA LYS A 269 22.35 -6.56 3.70
C LYS A 269 23.39 -7.33 2.92
N VAL A 270 23.71 -6.85 1.72
CA VAL A 270 24.76 -7.43 0.89
C VAL A 270 26.10 -7.24 1.59
N THR A 271 26.68 -8.36 2.04
CA THR A 271 27.91 -8.42 2.82
C THR A 271 28.93 -9.31 2.14
N PHE A 272 28.49 -10.42 1.57
CA PHE A 272 29.29 -11.40 0.85
C PHE A 272 28.87 -11.51 -0.63
N PRO A 273 29.70 -12.10 -1.51
CA PRO A 273 29.35 -12.30 -2.91
C PRO A 273 28.06 -13.09 -3.14
N GLU A 274 27.77 -14.08 -2.31
CA GLU A 274 26.57 -14.92 -2.40
C GLU A 274 25.28 -14.11 -2.17
N ASP A 275 25.35 -13.05 -1.36
CA ASP A 275 24.23 -12.15 -1.13
C ASP A 275 23.80 -11.42 -2.41
N LEU A 276 24.73 -11.18 -3.35
CA LEU A 276 24.37 -10.59 -4.65
C LEU A 276 23.55 -11.53 -5.51
N GLN A 277 23.83 -12.83 -5.46
CA GLN A 277 23.07 -13.83 -6.20
C GLN A 277 21.64 -13.87 -5.66
N LEU A 278 21.50 -13.95 -4.33
CA LEU A 278 20.20 -13.90 -3.68
C LEU A 278 19.45 -12.59 -4.00
N ALA A 279 20.14 -11.44 -3.94
CA ALA A 279 19.53 -10.17 -4.27
C ALA A 279 19.07 -10.08 -5.73
N THR A 280 19.82 -10.67 -6.66
CA THR A 280 19.46 -10.75 -8.07
C THR A 280 18.19 -11.58 -8.27
N LEU A 281 18.09 -12.73 -7.61
CA LEU A 281 16.90 -13.58 -7.66
C LEU A 281 15.66 -12.85 -7.13
N ILE A 282 15.79 -12.14 -6.01
CA ILE A 282 14.68 -11.35 -5.43
C ILE A 282 14.22 -10.25 -6.39
N LEU A 283 15.16 -9.55 -7.06
CA LEU A 283 14.82 -8.53 -8.05
C LEU A 283 14.11 -9.13 -9.27
N ALA A 284 14.59 -10.27 -9.76
CA ALA A 284 13.98 -10.97 -10.88
C ALA A 284 12.55 -11.43 -10.55
N GLU A 285 12.31 -11.95 -9.34
CA GLU A 285 10.96 -12.34 -8.91
C GLU A 285 10.03 -11.12 -8.81
N ARG A 286 10.50 -10.01 -8.23
CA ARG A 286 9.74 -8.75 -8.18
C ARG A 286 9.41 -8.20 -9.56
N GLU A 287 10.33 -8.32 -10.51
CA GLU A 287 10.10 -7.91 -11.89
C GLU A 287 9.07 -8.80 -12.57
N GLN A 288 9.16 -10.12 -12.41
CA GLN A 288 8.15 -11.05 -12.92
C GLN A 288 6.77 -10.83 -12.29
N GLU A 289 6.71 -10.57 -10.99
CA GLU A 289 5.47 -10.24 -10.30
C GLU A 289 4.89 -8.92 -10.83
N GLN A 290 5.71 -7.88 -10.93
CA GLN A 290 5.30 -6.62 -11.57
C GLN A 290 4.92 -6.81 -13.04
N GLU A 291 5.56 -7.71 -13.78
CA GLU A 291 5.22 -8.00 -15.17
C GLU A 291 3.90 -8.78 -15.24
N ARG A 292 3.65 -9.74 -14.34
CA ARG A 292 2.36 -10.43 -14.20
C ARG A 292 1.27 -9.44 -13.83
N GLU A 293 1.52 -8.52 -12.91
CA GLU A 293 0.64 -7.42 -12.53
C GLU A 293 0.45 -6.41 -13.67
N ARG A 294 1.49 -6.10 -14.44
CA ARG A 294 1.42 -5.22 -15.62
C ARG A 294 0.82 -5.92 -16.84
N LYS A 295 0.88 -7.24 -16.95
CA LYS A 295 0.17 -8.02 -17.97
C LYS A 295 -1.31 -8.13 -17.59
N ARG A 296 -1.60 -8.31 -16.30
CA ARG A 296 -2.94 -8.14 -15.71
C ARG A 296 -3.46 -6.69 -15.87
N GLY A 297 -2.61 -5.68 -15.70
CA GLY A 297 -2.95 -4.26 -15.75
C GLY A 297 -2.67 -3.56 -17.09
N GLY A 298 -2.11 -4.25 -18.08
CA GLY A 298 -1.62 -3.71 -19.35
C GLY A 298 -2.68 -3.62 -20.43
N GLN A 299 -3.80 -4.31 -20.24
CA GLN A 299 -5.05 -4.03 -20.93
C GLN A 299 -5.84 -2.88 -20.28
N GLY A 300 -5.44 -2.38 -19.11
CA GLY A 300 -6.22 -1.41 -18.32
C GLY A 300 -5.60 -0.03 -18.08
N LYS A 301 -4.50 0.37 -18.77
CA LYS A 301 -3.72 1.57 -18.38
C LYS A 301 -3.68 2.74 -19.38
N ARG A 302 -4.41 2.69 -20.50
CA ARG A 302 -4.45 3.84 -21.44
C ARG A 302 -5.59 4.85 -21.19
N GLU A 303 -6.53 4.57 -20.28
CA GLU A 303 -7.69 5.44 -20.04
C GLU A 303 -7.81 5.86 -18.58
N ARG A 304 -6.74 6.42 -18.01
CA ARG A 304 -6.71 6.90 -16.62
C ARG A 304 -6.53 8.42 -16.53
N GLU A 305 -7.41 9.14 -17.21
CA GLU A 305 -7.90 10.44 -16.76
C GLU A 305 -9.43 10.34 -16.67
N GLY A 306 -9.97 10.35 -15.46
CA GLY A 306 -11.36 10.75 -15.24
C GLY A 306 -12.49 9.71 -15.17
N ARG A 307 -12.25 8.40 -14.96
CA ARG A 307 -13.34 7.47 -14.55
C ARG A 307 -12.82 6.27 -13.75
N GLN A 308 -13.36 6.05 -12.55
CA GLN A 308 -13.20 4.79 -11.81
C GLN A 308 -13.93 3.69 -12.59
N VAL A 309 -13.18 2.81 -13.26
CA VAL A 309 -13.69 1.57 -13.86
C VAL A 309 -13.23 0.42 -12.97
N VAL A 310 -14.15 -0.48 -12.65
CA VAL A 310 -13.93 -1.69 -11.82
C VAL A 310 -13.17 -2.72 -12.66
N GLN A 311 -12.18 -3.43 -12.09
CA GLN A 311 -11.34 -4.32 -12.90
C GLN A 311 -12.10 -5.57 -13.39
N PRO A 312 -11.81 -6.08 -14.60
CA PRO A 312 -12.30 -7.38 -15.07
C PRO A 312 -12.00 -8.51 -14.09
N GLY A 313 -13.02 -9.23 -13.63
CA GLY A 313 -12.99 -10.28 -12.62
C GLY A 313 -13.16 -9.82 -11.17
N GLU A 314 -13.23 -8.50 -10.91
CA GLU A 314 -13.41 -7.95 -9.57
C GLU A 314 -14.89 -8.01 -9.15
N MET A 315 -15.15 -8.65 -8.01
CA MET A 315 -16.46 -8.70 -7.38
C MET A 315 -16.54 -7.64 -6.28
N ARG A 316 -17.64 -6.89 -6.21
CA ARG A 316 -17.86 -5.86 -5.19
C ARG A 316 -19.22 -6.04 -4.55
N VAL A 317 -19.26 -5.96 -3.22
CA VAL A 317 -20.50 -6.08 -2.45
C VAL A 317 -20.93 -4.72 -1.94
N GLY A 318 -22.22 -4.46 -2.00
CA GLY A 318 -22.84 -3.28 -1.41
C GLY A 318 -24.00 -3.67 -0.53
N LEU A 319 -24.16 -2.90 0.54
CA LEU A 319 -25.26 -2.99 1.48
C LEU A 319 -26.02 -1.67 1.41
N GLY A 320 -27.34 -1.74 1.28
CA GLY A 320 -28.22 -0.59 1.36
C GLY A 320 -29.36 -0.86 2.32
N ALA A 321 -29.83 0.21 2.96
CA ALA A 321 -30.95 0.15 3.88
C ALA A 321 -31.72 1.45 3.80
N ASP A 322 -33.05 1.36 3.84
CA ASP A 322 -33.91 2.54 3.82
C ASP A 322 -35.13 2.36 4.73
N ILE A 323 -35.69 3.46 5.20
CA ILE A 323 -36.79 3.49 6.18
C ILE A 323 -37.76 4.63 5.83
N HIS A 324 -39.04 4.29 5.68
CA HIS A 324 -40.09 5.27 5.42
C HIS A 324 -41.27 5.13 6.39
N ARG A 325 -41.88 6.27 6.73
CA ARG A 325 -43.10 6.33 7.56
C ARG A 325 -44.32 5.97 6.73
N LEU A 326 -45.28 5.26 7.30
CA LEU A 326 -46.59 5.01 6.68
C LEU A 326 -47.56 6.16 6.97
N VAL A 327 -48.29 6.61 5.95
CA VAL A 327 -49.29 7.67 6.02
C VAL A 327 -50.54 7.31 5.21
N GLU A 328 -51.70 7.83 5.61
CA GLU A 328 -52.95 7.67 4.87
C GLU A 328 -52.96 8.53 3.59
N GLY A 329 -53.77 8.12 2.61
CA GLY A 329 -53.98 8.90 1.38
C GLY A 329 -52.84 8.83 0.35
N ARG A 330 -51.84 7.97 0.56
CA ARG A 330 -50.81 7.63 -0.44
C ARG A 330 -50.92 6.18 -0.87
N GLN A 331 -50.54 5.90 -2.11
CA GLN A 331 -50.42 4.52 -2.59
C GLN A 331 -49.15 3.88 -2.00
N LEU A 332 -49.22 2.60 -1.65
CA LEU A 332 -48.05 1.82 -1.25
C LEU A 332 -47.39 1.24 -2.50
N VAL A 333 -46.20 1.73 -2.83
CA VAL A 333 -45.37 1.21 -3.92
C VAL A 333 -44.13 0.55 -3.32
N LEU A 334 -43.87 -0.69 -3.71
CA LEU A 334 -42.72 -1.48 -3.25
C LEU A 334 -42.16 -2.28 -4.44
N GLY A 335 -40.88 -2.16 -4.73
CA GLY A 335 -40.26 -2.77 -5.93
C GLY A 335 -40.99 -2.41 -7.24
N GLY A 336 -41.55 -1.21 -7.33
CA GLY A 336 -42.38 -0.73 -8.44
C GLY A 336 -43.75 -1.41 -8.59
N VAL A 337 -44.19 -2.17 -7.59
CA VAL A 337 -45.53 -2.78 -7.55
C VAL A 337 -46.42 -2.01 -6.57
N THR A 338 -47.57 -1.56 -7.06
CA THR A 338 -48.61 -0.99 -6.19
C THR A 338 -49.27 -2.10 -5.38
N VAL A 339 -49.11 -2.06 -4.06
CA VAL A 339 -49.69 -3.01 -3.13
C VAL A 339 -50.96 -2.42 -2.52
N PRO A 340 -52.15 -3.04 -2.69
CA PRO A 340 -53.38 -2.56 -2.07
C PRO A 340 -53.27 -2.50 -0.53
N PHE A 341 -53.31 -1.29 0.02
CA PHE A 341 -53.27 -1.03 1.46
C PHE A 341 -53.84 0.36 1.78
N GLU A 342 -54.39 0.56 2.99
CA GLU A 342 -54.95 1.84 3.41
C GLU A 342 -53.91 2.97 3.59
N LYS A 343 -52.62 2.63 3.70
CA LYS A 343 -51.50 3.55 3.90
C LYS A 343 -50.44 3.37 2.81
N GLY A 344 -49.74 4.45 2.49
CA GLY A 344 -48.56 4.45 1.62
C GLY A 344 -47.35 5.03 2.34
N LEU A 345 -46.18 4.97 1.69
CA LEU A 345 -44.94 5.48 2.27
C LEU A 345 -44.81 6.99 2.05
N LEU A 346 -44.40 7.69 3.11
CA LEU A 346 -44.08 9.10 3.10
C LEU A 346 -42.63 9.25 2.65
N GLY A 347 -42.44 9.92 1.53
CA GLY A 347 -41.14 10.20 0.95
C GLY A 347 -41.29 11.05 -0.29
N HIS A 348 -40.17 11.36 -0.91
CA HIS A 348 -40.14 11.94 -2.25
C HIS A 348 -40.26 10.80 -3.27
N SER A 349 -40.43 11.12 -4.56
CA SER A 349 -40.80 10.14 -5.60
C SER A 349 -42.08 9.34 -5.24
N ASP A 350 -42.15 8.07 -5.64
CA ASP A 350 -43.16 7.10 -5.20
C ASP A 350 -42.86 6.49 -3.81
N ALA A 351 -41.78 6.93 -3.14
CA ALA A 351 -41.36 6.53 -1.79
C ALA A 351 -41.13 5.02 -1.60
N ASP A 352 -40.69 4.34 -2.65
CA ASP A 352 -40.41 2.91 -2.66
C ASP A 352 -39.14 2.54 -1.89
N VAL A 353 -39.32 2.24 -0.60
CA VAL A 353 -38.24 1.87 0.34
C VAL A 353 -37.42 0.66 -0.13
N LEU A 354 -38.03 -0.30 -0.84
CA LEU A 354 -37.31 -1.48 -1.34
C LEU A 354 -36.36 -1.08 -2.47
N THR A 355 -36.86 -0.30 -3.42
CA THR A 355 -36.06 0.16 -4.55
C THR A 355 -34.94 1.09 -4.09
N HIS A 356 -35.19 1.98 -3.13
CA HIS A 356 -34.17 2.86 -2.55
C HIS A 356 -33.03 2.09 -1.86
N ALA A 357 -33.36 1.08 -1.05
CA ALA A 357 -32.34 0.24 -0.42
C ALA A 357 -31.46 -0.48 -1.47
N ILE A 358 -32.03 -0.89 -2.60
CA ILE A 358 -31.26 -1.50 -3.71
C ILE A 358 -30.38 -0.45 -4.41
N ILE A 359 -30.89 0.77 -4.62
CA ILE A 359 -30.11 1.89 -5.18
C ILE A 359 -28.88 2.15 -4.31
N ASP A 360 -29.04 2.28 -3.00
CA ASP A 360 -27.93 2.51 -2.07
C ASP A 360 -26.93 1.36 -2.07
N ALA A 361 -27.40 0.10 -2.13
CA ALA A 361 -26.52 -1.05 -2.25
C ALA A 361 -25.70 -1.00 -3.56
N CYS A 362 -26.32 -0.65 -4.69
CA CYS A 362 -25.62 -0.48 -5.97
C CYS A 362 -24.59 0.64 -5.92
N LEU A 363 -24.96 1.82 -5.42
CA LEU A 363 -24.08 2.98 -5.33
C LEU A 363 -22.92 2.72 -4.35
N GLY A 364 -23.20 2.11 -3.21
CA GLY A 364 -22.20 1.71 -2.22
C GLY A 364 -21.19 0.71 -2.78
N ALA A 365 -21.66 -0.35 -3.46
CA ALA A 365 -20.77 -1.33 -4.11
C ALA A 365 -19.89 -0.67 -5.19
N ALA A 366 -20.39 0.36 -5.87
CA ALA A 366 -19.66 1.11 -6.89
C ALA A 366 -18.81 2.27 -6.34
N ALA A 367 -18.80 2.50 -5.02
CA ALA A 367 -18.17 3.64 -4.36
C ALA A 367 -18.63 5.00 -4.90
N LEU A 368 -19.93 5.11 -5.22
CA LEU A 368 -20.55 6.32 -5.76
C LEU A 368 -21.26 7.18 -4.69
N GLY A 369 -21.27 6.77 -3.42
CA GLY A 369 -22.01 7.48 -2.38
C GLY A 369 -23.40 6.87 -2.16
N ASP A 370 -24.39 7.71 -1.88
CA ASP A 370 -25.76 7.32 -1.51
C ASP A 370 -26.81 8.01 -2.41
N ILE A 371 -28.05 7.54 -2.34
CA ILE A 371 -29.18 8.03 -3.14
C ILE A 371 -29.41 9.54 -2.96
N GLY A 372 -29.23 10.08 -1.76
CA GLY A 372 -29.47 11.49 -1.46
C GLY A 372 -28.47 12.43 -2.12
N GLN A 373 -27.24 11.98 -2.35
CA GLN A 373 -26.23 12.73 -3.10
C GLN A 373 -26.55 12.85 -4.60
N HIS A 374 -27.20 11.84 -5.17
CA HIS A 374 -27.46 11.77 -6.61
C HIS A 374 -28.87 12.22 -7.01
N PHE A 375 -29.83 12.02 -6.11
CA PHE A 375 -31.25 12.34 -6.31
C PHE A 375 -31.74 13.19 -5.13
N PRO A 376 -31.20 14.41 -4.96
CA PRO A 376 -31.58 15.26 -3.85
C PRO A 376 -33.06 15.62 -3.87
N ASP A 377 -33.63 15.66 -2.68
CA ASP A 377 -35.03 15.91 -2.38
C ASP A 377 -35.55 17.30 -2.81
N HIS A 378 -34.66 18.28 -2.88
CA HIS A 378 -34.97 19.67 -3.24
C HIS A 378 -34.89 19.97 -4.75
N ASP A 379 -34.52 18.99 -5.58
CA ASP A 379 -34.43 19.18 -7.04
C ASP A 379 -35.76 18.83 -7.72
N PRO A 380 -36.46 19.80 -8.36
CA PRO A 380 -37.75 19.58 -8.99
C PRO A 380 -37.75 18.52 -10.09
N ARG A 381 -36.58 18.17 -10.63
CA ARG A 381 -36.44 17.15 -11.69
C ARG A 381 -36.81 15.74 -11.23
N TRP A 382 -36.75 15.48 -9.92
CA TRP A 382 -37.02 14.16 -9.34
C TRP A 382 -38.40 14.06 -8.68
N GLU A 383 -39.17 15.15 -8.69
CA GLU A 383 -40.51 15.18 -8.09
C GLU A 383 -41.47 14.28 -8.89
N GLY A 384 -42.09 13.31 -8.20
CA GLY A 384 -43.06 12.39 -8.82
C GLY A 384 -42.48 11.35 -9.78
N VAL A 385 -41.15 11.29 -9.92
CA VAL A 385 -40.44 10.26 -10.70
C VAL A 385 -40.66 8.89 -10.04
N SER A 386 -40.69 7.79 -10.82
CA SER A 386 -40.73 6.46 -10.22
C SER A 386 -39.36 6.02 -9.74
N SER A 387 -39.26 5.41 -8.56
CA SER A 387 -37.98 4.93 -8.06
C SER A 387 -37.35 3.82 -8.94
N LEU A 388 -38.14 3.12 -9.77
CA LEU A 388 -37.58 2.22 -10.80
C LEU A 388 -36.80 2.97 -11.90
N GLU A 389 -37.21 4.20 -12.23
CA GLU A 389 -36.48 5.04 -13.20
C GLU A 389 -35.15 5.51 -12.61
N LEU A 390 -35.14 5.84 -11.31
CA LEU A 390 -33.90 6.13 -10.57
C LEU A 390 -32.97 4.92 -10.56
N LEU A 391 -33.50 3.72 -10.32
CA LEU A 391 -32.73 2.47 -10.36
C LEU A 391 -32.17 2.19 -11.76
N ALA A 392 -32.95 2.41 -12.82
CA ALA A 392 -32.50 2.27 -14.21
C ALA A 392 -31.41 3.31 -14.57
N GLN A 393 -31.48 4.52 -13.98
CA GLN A 393 -30.44 5.53 -14.12
C GLN A 393 -29.14 5.09 -13.44
N VAL A 394 -29.23 4.49 -12.24
CA VAL A 394 -28.07 3.90 -11.54
C VAL A 394 -27.49 2.75 -12.35
N ARG A 395 -28.31 1.86 -12.92
CA ARG A 395 -27.84 0.81 -13.85
C ARG A 395 -27.02 1.43 -14.99
N THR A 396 -27.53 2.49 -15.62
CA THR A 396 -26.82 3.18 -16.71
C THR A 396 -25.46 3.72 -16.26
N TRP A 397 -25.36 4.20 -15.02
CA TRP A 397 -24.09 4.63 -14.42
C TRP A 397 -23.12 3.48 -14.15
N LEU A 398 -23.63 2.32 -13.73
CA LEU A 398 -22.84 1.10 -13.56
C LEU A 398 -22.33 0.61 -14.92
N GLU A 399 -23.19 0.55 -15.93
CA GLU A 399 -22.86 0.13 -17.29
C GLU A 399 -21.82 1.06 -17.93
N ALA A 400 -21.95 2.38 -17.73
CA ALA A 400 -20.97 3.37 -18.19
C ALA A 400 -19.59 3.22 -17.53
N ARG A 401 -19.49 2.39 -16.47
CA ARG A 401 -18.25 2.02 -15.77
C ARG A 401 -17.89 0.56 -15.98
N GLU A 402 -18.50 -0.10 -16.97
CA GLU A 402 -18.32 -1.52 -17.28
C GLU A 402 -18.62 -2.48 -16.10
N ILE A 403 -19.46 -2.02 -15.17
CA ILE A 403 -19.94 -2.80 -14.03
C ILE A 403 -21.30 -3.39 -14.38
N ARG A 404 -21.49 -4.67 -14.08
CA ARG A 404 -22.79 -5.35 -14.14
C ARG A 404 -23.25 -5.76 -12.75
N VAL A 405 -24.56 -5.81 -12.56
CA VAL A 405 -25.14 -6.45 -11.38
C VAL A 405 -25.07 -7.97 -11.57
N VAL A 406 -24.53 -8.67 -10.58
CA VAL A 406 -24.44 -10.13 -10.54
C VAL A 406 -25.67 -10.71 -9.88
N ASN A 407 -26.04 -10.23 -8.70
CA ASN A 407 -27.30 -10.59 -8.05
C ASN A 407 -27.71 -9.56 -6.99
N VAL A 408 -28.99 -9.61 -6.61
CA VAL A 408 -29.61 -8.82 -5.55
C VAL A 408 -30.31 -9.75 -4.57
N ASP A 409 -30.09 -9.53 -3.28
CA ASP A 409 -30.86 -10.13 -2.20
C ASP A 409 -31.43 -9.05 -1.29
N ALA A 410 -32.75 -9.00 -1.12
CA ALA A 410 -33.41 -7.97 -0.34
C ALA A 410 -34.41 -8.53 0.67
N VAL A 411 -34.65 -7.77 1.74
CA VAL A 411 -35.63 -8.05 2.79
C VAL A 411 -36.44 -6.78 3.05
N VAL A 412 -37.76 -6.86 2.91
CA VAL A 412 -38.71 -5.82 3.33
C VAL A 412 -39.26 -6.17 4.71
N PHE A 413 -39.17 -5.22 5.62
CA PHE A 413 -39.74 -5.30 6.96
C PHE A 413 -41.05 -4.52 7.00
N ALA A 414 -42.17 -5.24 7.12
CA ALA A 414 -43.51 -4.68 7.16
C ALA A 414 -44.44 -5.60 7.96
N GLU A 415 -45.20 -5.02 8.91
CA GLU A 415 -46.20 -5.79 9.67
C GLU A 415 -47.45 -6.10 8.83
N LYS A 416 -47.91 -5.11 8.06
CA LYS A 416 -49.02 -5.21 7.10
C LYS A 416 -48.74 -4.32 5.90
N PRO A 417 -49.25 -4.64 4.70
CA PRO A 417 -50.03 -5.85 4.36
C PRO A 417 -49.13 -7.07 4.15
N LYS A 418 -49.72 -8.24 3.89
CA LYS A 418 -48.96 -9.44 3.51
C LYS A 418 -48.34 -9.24 2.12
N LEU A 419 -47.02 -9.24 2.04
CA LEU A 419 -46.28 -8.99 0.79
C LEU A 419 -46.08 -10.25 -0.07
N ALA A 420 -46.25 -11.46 0.48
CA ALA A 420 -46.01 -12.72 -0.23
C ALA A 420 -46.67 -12.82 -1.63
N PRO A 421 -47.92 -12.37 -1.85
CA PRO A 421 -48.55 -12.41 -3.18
C PRO A 421 -47.89 -11.51 -4.24
N TYR A 422 -47.07 -10.55 -3.82
CA TYR A 422 -46.51 -9.51 -4.68
C TYR A 422 -45.00 -9.67 -4.94
N LEU A 423 -44.31 -10.52 -4.17
CA LEU A 423 -42.84 -10.65 -4.23
C LEU A 423 -42.33 -11.00 -5.63
N VAL A 424 -42.97 -11.93 -6.33
CA VAL A 424 -42.57 -12.33 -7.69
C VAL A 424 -42.68 -11.15 -8.67
N ALA A 425 -43.75 -10.36 -8.56
CA ALA A 425 -43.93 -9.17 -9.40
C ALA A 425 -42.87 -8.10 -9.08
N MET A 426 -42.49 -7.93 -7.81
CA MET A 426 -41.41 -7.02 -7.40
C MET A 426 -40.07 -7.47 -7.98
N GLU A 427 -39.74 -8.76 -7.87
CA GLU A 427 -38.52 -9.35 -8.46
C GLU A 427 -38.44 -9.10 -9.97
N GLU A 428 -39.54 -9.28 -10.70
CA GLU A 428 -39.60 -9.02 -12.15
C GLU A 428 -39.39 -7.55 -12.50
N GLN A 429 -39.99 -6.62 -11.75
CA GLN A 429 -39.83 -5.19 -12.00
C GLN A 429 -38.40 -4.72 -11.69
N LEU A 430 -37.85 -5.15 -10.56
CA LEU A 430 -36.47 -4.84 -10.17
C LEU A 430 -35.46 -5.44 -11.15
N ALA A 431 -35.64 -6.68 -11.58
CA ALA A 431 -34.80 -7.32 -12.58
C ALA A 431 -34.84 -6.58 -13.92
N ARG A 432 -36.02 -6.14 -14.36
CA ARG A 432 -36.19 -5.30 -15.57
C ARG A 432 -35.45 -3.97 -15.44
N ALA A 433 -35.61 -3.27 -14.32
CA ALA A 433 -34.93 -1.99 -14.08
C ALA A 433 -33.40 -2.16 -14.04
N LEU A 434 -32.90 -3.24 -13.43
CA LEU A 434 -31.48 -3.57 -13.34
C LEU A 434 -30.87 -4.21 -14.60
N GLY A 435 -31.69 -4.66 -15.55
CA GLY A 435 -31.21 -5.32 -16.78
C GLY A 435 -30.59 -6.70 -16.54
N ILE A 436 -31.10 -7.45 -15.55
CA ILE A 436 -30.63 -8.79 -15.19
C ILE A 436 -31.77 -9.82 -15.26
N ALA A 437 -31.45 -11.12 -15.22
CA ALA A 437 -32.46 -12.17 -15.16
C ALA A 437 -33.19 -12.14 -13.80
N ARG A 438 -34.47 -12.53 -13.79
CA ARG A 438 -35.28 -12.58 -12.56
C ARG A 438 -34.66 -13.48 -11.50
N GLU A 439 -34.03 -14.58 -11.91
CA GLU A 439 -33.36 -15.57 -11.05
C GLU A 439 -32.16 -14.97 -10.31
N GLN A 440 -31.69 -13.79 -10.71
CA GLN A 440 -30.62 -13.03 -10.05
C GLN A 440 -31.16 -12.05 -8.99
N VAL A 441 -32.48 -11.98 -8.77
CA VAL A 441 -33.13 -11.10 -7.79
C VAL A 441 -33.95 -11.94 -6.82
N SER A 442 -33.71 -11.78 -5.53
CA SER A 442 -34.54 -12.36 -4.47
C SER A 442 -35.08 -11.28 -3.54
N VAL A 443 -36.40 -11.24 -3.37
CA VAL A 443 -37.07 -10.33 -2.43
C VAL A 443 -37.80 -11.14 -1.36
N LYS A 444 -37.49 -10.87 -0.10
CA LYS A 444 -38.09 -11.54 1.06
C LYS A 444 -38.88 -10.52 1.88
N ALA A 445 -39.85 -10.98 2.66
CA ALA A 445 -40.60 -10.14 3.57
C ALA A 445 -40.56 -10.70 5.00
N LYS A 446 -40.45 -9.80 5.99
CA LYS A 446 -40.46 -10.11 7.42
C LYS A 446 -41.39 -9.15 8.16
N THR A 447 -42.13 -9.68 9.12
CA THR A 447 -42.97 -8.94 10.07
C THR A 447 -42.13 -8.36 11.21
N GLY A 448 -42.68 -7.36 11.91
CA GLY A 448 -42.11 -6.86 13.15
C GLY A 448 -42.54 -7.70 14.36
N GLU A 449 -43.45 -8.66 14.17
CA GLU A 449 -44.04 -9.50 15.22
C GLU A 449 -44.70 -8.65 16.33
N GLY A 450 -45.32 -7.53 15.93
CA GLY A 450 -45.91 -6.56 16.86
C GLY A 450 -44.90 -5.74 17.68
N LEU A 451 -43.59 -5.84 17.39
CA LEU A 451 -42.54 -5.10 18.09
C LEU A 451 -42.07 -3.85 17.32
N GLY A 452 -41.88 -2.76 18.07
CA GLY A 452 -41.35 -1.50 17.56
C GLY A 452 -42.23 -0.84 16.50
N TRP A 453 -41.67 0.18 15.84
CA TRP A 453 -42.37 0.99 14.82
C TRP A 453 -42.76 0.21 13.55
N ILE A 454 -42.10 -0.92 13.28
CA ILE A 454 -42.55 -1.85 12.22
C ILE A 454 -43.80 -2.58 12.70
N GLY A 455 -43.74 -3.21 13.88
CA GLY A 455 -44.83 -4.01 14.44
C GLY A 455 -46.08 -3.21 14.81
N THR A 456 -45.94 -1.92 15.13
CA THR A 456 -47.08 -1.01 15.34
C THR A 456 -47.64 -0.43 14.04
N GLY A 457 -47.01 -0.71 12.89
CA GLY A 457 -47.44 -0.21 11.58
C GLY A 457 -47.21 1.30 11.39
N GLU A 458 -46.22 1.88 12.07
CA GLU A 458 -45.81 3.27 11.92
C GLU A 458 -44.93 3.49 10.68
N GLY A 459 -44.20 2.47 10.24
CA GLY A 459 -43.33 2.55 9.07
C GLY A 459 -42.95 1.19 8.51
N MET A 460 -42.22 1.23 7.40
CA MET A 460 -41.60 0.07 6.76
C MET A 460 -40.12 0.35 6.54
N ALA A 461 -39.34 -0.71 6.44
CA ALA A 461 -37.92 -0.64 6.12
C ALA A 461 -37.55 -1.69 5.10
N ALA A 462 -36.45 -1.48 4.40
CA ALA A 462 -35.84 -2.49 3.54
C ALA A 462 -34.34 -2.55 3.76
N GLN A 463 -33.78 -3.74 3.56
CA GLN A 463 -32.34 -3.97 3.47
C GLN A 463 -32.05 -4.73 2.18
N ALA A 464 -30.98 -4.37 1.50
CA ALA A 464 -30.54 -5.02 0.27
C ALA A 464 -29.04 -5.25 0.28
N VAL A 465 -28.63 -6.41 -0.25
CA VAL A 465 -27.25 -6.73 -0.57
C VAL A 465 -27.16 -6.93 -2.08
N VAL A 466 -26.21 -6.23 -2.70
CA VAL A 466 -25.97 -6.31 -4.14
C VAL A 466 -24.55 -6.75 -4.38
N LEU A 467 -24.38 -7.76 -5.25
CA LEU A 467 -23.08 -8.12 -5.80
C LEU A 467 -22.94 -7.51 -7.17
N LEU A 468 -21.88 -6.74 -7.37
CA LEU A 468 -21.45 -6.21 -8.66
C LEU A 468 -20.24 -7.00 -9.15
N GLY A 469 -20.14 -7.12 -10.47
CA GLY A 469 -18.99 -7.73 -11.14
C GLY A 469 -18.63 -6.94 -12.38
N SER A 470 -17.45 -7.18 -12.93
CA SER A 470 -17.12 -6.64 -14.25
C SER A 470 -17.94 -7.31 -15.36
N LYS A 471 -18.20 -6.57 -16.44
CA LYS A 471 -18.65 -7.17 -17.70
C LYS A 471 -17.48 -7.95 -18.32
N GLU A 472 -17.59 -9.27 -18.47
CA GLU A 472 -16.60 -10.03 -19.26
C GLU A 472 -16.71 -9.58 -20.73
N GLN A 473 -15.58 -9.32 -21.38
CA GLN A 473 -15.56 -9.15 -22.82
C GLN A 473 -16.04 -10.46 -23.44
N ALA A 474 -17.09 -10.41 -24.24
CA ALA A 474 -17.52 -11.55 -25.04
C ALA A 474 -16.33 -12.00 -25.90
N GLY A 475 -15.65 -13.05 -25.46
CA GLY A 475 -14.55 -13.64 -26.19
C GLY A 475 -15.07 -14.06 -27.56
N GLY A 476 -14.41 -13.60 -28.61
CA GLY A 476 -14.62 -14.08 -29.97
C GLY A 476 -14.38 -15.59 -29.98
N GLY A 477 -15.47 -16.34 -29.85
CA GLY A 477 -15.49 -17.77 -30.11
C GLY A 477 -15.16 -17.94 -31.58
N SER A 478 -13.93 -18.36 -31.88
CA SER A 478 -13.65 -19.04 -33.13
C SER A 478 -14.58 -20.24 -33.19
N GLY A 479 -15.67 -20.11 -33.94
CA GLY A 479 -16.48 -21.25 -34.34
C GLY A 479 -15.55 -22.24 -35.02
N ARG A 480 -15.25 -23.34 -34.34
CA ARG A 480 -14.91 -24.58 -35.05
C ARG A 480 -16.19 -24.96 -35.76
N SER A 481 -16.25 -24.66 -37.05
CA SER A 481 -17.17 -25.30 -37.96
C SER A 481 -16.79 -26.77 -38.00
N ASP A 482 -17.64 -27.60 -37.38
CA ASP A 482 -17.83 -28.96 -37.86
C ASP A 482 -18.27 -28.86 -39.32
N GLY A 483 -17.37 -29.26 -40.20
CA GLY A 483 -17.59 -29.37 -41.63
C GLY A 483 -17.26 -30.80 -42.02
N ASP A 484 -18.29 -31.64 -41.99
CA ASP A 484 -18.35 -32.90 -42.70
C ASP A 484 -18.07 -32.64 -44.20
N GLU A 485 -17.02 -33.25 -44.74
CA GLU A 485 -16.95 -33.55 -46.18
C GLU A 485 -16.54 -35.02 -46.34
N GLU A 486 -17.56 -35.87 -46.40
CA GLU A 486 -17.51 -37.11 -47.16
C GLU A 486 -17.48 -36.77 -48.67
N GLY A 487 -16.50 -37.34 -49.37
CA GLY A 487 -16.69 -37.89 -50.72
C GLY A 487 -16.40 -36.97 -51.92
N GLN A 488 -15.24 -37.17 -52.54
CA GLN A 488 -15.08 -37.65 -53.93
C GLN A 488 -13.62 -37.57 -54.38
N GLY A 489 -13.05 -38.70 -54.82
CA GLY A 489 -11.72 -38.78 -55.44
C GLY A 489 -11.04 -40.11 -55.18
#